data_AF-A0A0F7RT24-F1
#
_entry.id   AF-A0A0F7RT24-F1
#
_cell.length_a   1.000
_cell.length_b   1.000
_cell.length_c   1.000
_cell.angle_alpha   90.00
_cell.angle_beta   90.00
_cell.angle_gamma   90.00
#
_symmetry.space_group_name_H-M   'P 1'
#
loop_
_entity.id
_entity.type
_entity.pdbx_description
1 polymer ?
#
loop_
_entity_poly.entity_id
_entity_poly.type
_entity_poly.pdbx_seq_one_letter_code
_entity_poly.pdbx_strand_id
1 'polypeptide(L)'
;MWSLHNPRERFWASRTRQLQRAHVSIFDRLWSCLPYLRPLCTITSDSLANYGEGGNGKGGGVDAEGGRVHDLLGTRCDPYVNRMLTGEDFDYHCHSNLTRAVKEWGLDESDVHDVLNVFQ
;
A
#
# COMPACT_ATOMS: atom_id res chain seq x y z
N MET A 1 -2.98 3.24 -6.46
CA MET A 1 -2.28 3.87 -7.60
C MET A 1 -2.69 3.14 -8.85
N TRP A 2 -3.08 3.88 -9.88
CA TRP A 2 -3.55 3.37 -11.15
C TRP A 2 -2.75 4.02 -12.27
N SER A 3 -2.55 3.31 -13.38
CA SER A 3 -2.01 3.92 -14.59
C SER A 3 -3.05 4.89 -15.17
N LEU A 4 -2.64 6.13 -15.42
CA LEU A 4 -3.54 7.20 -15.88
C LEU A 4 -4.28 6.84 -17.18
N HIS A 5 -3.60 6.13 -18.08
CA HIS A 5 -4.15 5.77 -19.39
C HIS A 5 -4.80 4.38 -19.42
N ASN A 6 -4.72 3.63 -18.32
CA ASN A 6 -5.28 2.27 -18.25
C ASN A 6 -5.47 1.85 -16.76
N PRO A 7 -6.63 2.12 -16.15
CA PRO A 7 -6.85 1.81 -14.74
C PRO A 7 -6.89 0.30 -14.43
N ARG A 8 -6.96 -0.57 -15.42
CA ARG A 8 -6.76 -2.02 -15.22
C ARG A 8 -5.34 -2.32 -14.74
N GLU A 9 -4.37 -1.50 -15.12
CA GLU A 9 -3.02 -1.51 -14.56
C GLU A 9 -2.99 -0.71 -13.26
N ARG A 10 -2.83 -1.40 -12.14
CA ARG A 10 -2.84 -0.81 -10.79
C ARG A 10 -1.78 -1.43 -9.91
N PHE A 11 -1.51 -0.80 -8.78
CA PHE A 11 -0.54 -1.25 -7.80
C PHE A 11 -0.84 -2.66 -7.28
N TRP A 12 0.22 -3.44 -7.06
CA TRP A 12 0.13 -4.81 -6.57
C TRP A 12 1.03 -4.99 -5.34
N ALA A 13 0.43 -4.85 -4.14
CA ALA A 13 1.13 -4.90 -2.86
C ALA A 13 1.89 -6.21 -2.66
N SER A 14 1.24 -7.37 -2.86
CA SER A 14 1.86 -8.68 -2.64
C SER A 14 3.02 -8.98 -3.60
N ARG A 15 2.94 -8.53 -4.85
CA ARG A 15 4.07 -8.64 -5.80
C ARG A 15 5.20 -7.69 -5.45
N THR A 16 4.87 -6.48 -5.04
CA THR A 16 5.87 -5.52 -4.55
C THR A 16 6.60 -6.08 -3.34
N ARG A 17 5.87 -6.69 -2.40
CA ARG A 17 6.44 -7.38 -1.24
C ARG A 17 7.39 -8.50 -1.65
N GLN A 18 7.02 -9.29 -2.65
CA GLN A 18 7.85 -10.37 -3.15
C GLN A 18 9.14 -9.89 -3.82
N LEU A 19 9.07 -8.79 -4.58
CA LEU A 19 10.21 -8.27 -5.34
C LEU A 19 11.12 -7.34 -4.52
N GLN A 20 10.56 -6.68 -3.51
CA GLN A 20 11.27 -5.78 -2.60
C GLN A 20 11.40 -6.45 -1.23
N ARG A 21 10.43 -6.20 -0.36
CA ARG A 21 10.39 -6.60 1.06
C ARG A 21 9.01 -6.27 1.64
N ALA A 22 8.75 -6.74 2.86
CA ALA A 22 7.52 -6.44 3.60
C ALA A 22 7.25 -4.95 3.80
N HIS A 23 8.30 -4.14 3.94
CA HIS A 23 8.23 -2.71 4.20
C HIS A 23 9.17 -1.99 3.24
N VAL A 24 8.67 -1.02 2.48
CA VAL A 24 9.45 -0.37 1.40
C VAL A 24 10.13 0.90 1.89
N SER A 25 11.28 1.23 1.33
CA SER A 25 11.96 2.51 1.58
C SER A 25 12.72 2.95 0.32
N ILE A 26 13.70 3.83 0.48
CA ILE A 26 14.38 4.53 -0.61
C ILE A 26 14.87 3.53 -1.69
N PHE A 27 14.69 3.90 -2.95
CA PHE A 27 14.97 3.14 -4.17
C PHE A 27 14.14 1.88 -4.40
N ASP A 28 13.27 1.48 -3.47
CA ASP A 28 12.28 0.45 -3.76
C ASP A 28 11.25 0.98 -4.75
N ARG A 29 10.76 0.06 -5.58
CA ARG A 29 9.75 0.32 -6.61
C ARG A 29 8.44 -0.33 -6.22
N LEU A 30 7.35 0.39 -6.46
CA LEU A 30 6.00 -0.13 -6.36
C LEU A 30 5.59 -0.68 -7.72
N TRP A 31 5.18 -1.94 -7.77
CA TRP A 31 4.97 -2.68 -9.02
C TRP A 31 3.48 -2.77 -9.40
N SER A 32 3.20 -2.80 -10.71
CA SER A 32 1.85 -3.03 -11.21
C SER A 32 1.46 -4.51 -11.26
N CYS A 33 0.15 -4.76 -11.33
CA CYS A 33 -0.44 -6.09 -11.45
C CYS A 33 -0.14 -6.77 -12.81
N LEU A 34 -0.43 -8.07 -12.91
CA LEU A 34 -0.40 -8.78 -14.20
C LEU A 34 -1.53 -8.29 -15.11
N PRO A 35 -1.33 -8.31 -16.45
CA PRO A 35 -0.14 -8.77 -17.17
C PRO A 35 0.97 -7.72 -17.32
N TYR A 36 0.83 -6.55 -16.67
CA TYR A 36 1.68 -5.38 -16.94
C TYR A 36 3.06 -5.46 -16.27
N LEU A 37 3.11 -5.85 -14.99
CA LEU A 37 4.32 -6.07 -14.17
C LEU A 37 5.47 -5.11 -14.48
N ARG A 38 5.26 -3.81 -14.27
CA ARG A 38 6.31 -2.79 -14.39
C ARG A 38 6.34 -1.90 -13.14
N PRO A 39 7.44 -1.17 -12.92
CA PRO A 39 7.48 -0.12 -11.91
C PRO A 39 6.42 0.96 -12.22
N LEU A 40 5.59 1.27 -11.24
CA LEU A 40 4.67 2.42 -11.27
C LEU A 40 5.35 3.67 -10.71
N CYS A 41 6.09 3.53 -9.61
CA CYS A 41 6.91 4.60 -9.04
C CYS A 41 8.13 4.02 -8.31
N THR A 42 9.08 4.90 -7.99
CA THR A 42 10.27 4.61 -7.18
C THR A 42 10.31 5.59 -6.02
N ILE A 43 10.58 5.11 -4.81
CA ILE A 43 10.75 5.97 -3.64
C ILE A 43 12.11 6.67 -3.76
N THR A 44 12.11 8.00 -3.85
CA THR A 44 13.36 8.79 -4.01
C THR A 44 13.91 9.31 -2.69
N SER A 45 13.04 9.46 -1.69
CA SER A 45 13.39 9.97 -0.36
C SER A 45 12.39 9.47 0.67
N ASP A 46 12.86 9.30 1.89
CA ASP A 46 12.08 8.86 3.04
C ASP A 46 12.65 9.56 4.28
N SER A 47 11.87 10.46 4.89
CA SER A 47 12.28 11.19 6.09
C SER A 47 12.32 10.32 7.34
N LEU A 48 11.73 9.12 7.29
CA LEU A 48 11.77 8.10 8.33
C LEU A 48 12.76 6.98 7.98
N ALA A 49 13.67 7.19 7.02
CA ALA A 49 14.65 6.17 6.62
C ALA A 49 15.51 5.63 7.78
N ASN A 50 15.67 6.43 8.84
CA ASN A 50 16.40 6.05 10.06
C ASN A 50 15.52 5.37 11.13
N TYR A 51 14.22 5.16 10.89
CA TYR A 51 13.37 4.39 11.80
C TYR A 51 13.89 2.95 11.92
N GLY A 52 14.06 2.48 13.16
CA GLY A 52 14.69 1.18 13.45
C GLY A 52 16.16 1.07 13.00
N GLU A 53 16.77 2.19 12.61
CA GLU A 53 18.15 2.44 12.17
C GLU A 53 18.75 1.59 11.03
N GLY A 54 19.58 2.26 10.19
CA GLY A 54 20.61 1.67 9.32
C GLY A 54 20.16 0.88 8.09
N GLY A 55 19.07 0.10 8.18
CA GLY A 55 18.55 -0.73 7.09
C GLY A 55 19.65 -1.44 6.28
N ASN A 56 19.47 -1.47 4.97
CA ASN A 56 20.40 -2.02 3.98
C ASN A 56 21.05 -0.91 3.13
N GLY A 57 21.37 0.23 3.75
CA GLY A 57 21.94 1.41 3.07
C GLY A 57 20.92 2.23 2.27
N LYS A 58 19.63 1.91 2.40
CA LYS A 58 18.51 2.56 1.70
C LYS A 58 17.33 2.89 2.64
N GLY A 59 17.58 2.95 3.95
CA GLY A 59 16.56 3.04 4.98
C GLY A 59 15.79 1.73 5.24
N GLY A 60 14.76 1.81 6.08
CA GLY A 60 13.91 0.66 6.45
C GLY A 60 14.56 -0.27 7.47
N GLY A 61 15.08 0.31 8.55
CA GLY A 61 15.55 -0.41 9.73
C GLY A 61 14.42 -1.15 10.44
N VAL A 62 14.76 -1.77 11.58
CA VAL A 62 13.82 -2.57 12.40
C VAL A 62 14.00 -2.19 13.85
N ASP A 63 12.91 -1.89 14.55
CA ASP A 63 12.97 -1.65 15.99
C ASP A 63 13.20 -2.95 16.79
N ALA A 64 13.25 -2.84 18.12
CA ALA A 64 13.53 -3.96 19.01
C ALA A 64 12.43 -5.03 19.01
N GLU A 65 11.22 -4.66 18.61
CA GLU A 65 10.02 -5.49 18.57
C GLU A 65 9.75 -6.07 17.17
N GLY A 66 10.56 -5.73 16.17
CA GLY A 66 10.40 -6.18 14.79
C GLY A 66 9.59 -5.23 13.90
N GLY A 67 9.18 -4.07 14.44
CA GLY A 67 8.44 -3.02 13.76
C GLY A 67 9.28 -2.28 12.71
N ARG A 68 8.59 -1.84 11.66
CA ARG A 68 9.11 -1.09 10.51
C ARG A 68 8.00 -0.19 9.98
N VAL A 69 8.34 0.76 9.10
CA VAL A 69 7.36 1.68 8.49
C VAL A 69 7.16 1.41 7.00
N HIS A 70 6.02 1.85 6.45
CA HIS A 70 5.66 1.73 5.02
C HIS A 70 5.36 0.29 4.60
N ASP A 71 4.40 -0.30 5.30
CA ASP A 71 4.03 -1.72 5.21
C ASP A 71 3.25 -2.11 3.93
N LEU A 72 3.51 -3.35 3.48
CA LEU A 72 2.82 -4.09 2.41
C LEU A 72 2.18 -5.40 2.87
N LEU A 73 2.17 -5.69 4.17
CA LEU A 73 1.58 -6.88 4.78
C LEU A 73 0.07 -6.74 4.97
N GLY A 74 -0.39 -5.54 5.30
CA GLY A 74 -1.81 -5.21 5.42
C GLY A 74 -2.52 -5.05 4.09
N THR A 75 -3.86 -5.07 4.14
CA THR A 75 -4.73 -4.78 3.00
C THR A 75 -5.18 -3.32 3.03
N ARG A 76 -6.03 -2.97 3.99
CA ARG A 76 -6.58 -1.66 4.40
C ARG A 76 -7.68 -1.93 5.43
N CYS A 77 -8.00 -0.97 6.31
CA CYS A 77 -9.23 -1.10 7.09
C CYS A 77 -10.45 -0.99 6.18
N ASP A 78 -11.50 -1.76 6.47
CA ASP A 78 -12.70 -1.87 5.65
C ASP A 78 -13.98 -2.07 6.50
N PRO A 79 -15.14 -1.62 5.99
CA PRO A 79 -16.40 -1.70 6.73
C PRO A 79 -16.88 -3.14 6.95
N TYR A 80 -16.46 -4.08 6.11
CA TYR A 80 -16.91 -5.47 6.17
C TYR A 80 -16.29 -6.21 7.36
N VAL A 81 -14.98 -6.06 7.56
CA VAL A 81 -14.29 -6.60 8.73
C VAL A 81 -14.77 -5.92 10.01
N ASN A 82 -15.04 -4.61 9.99
CA ASN A 82 -15.61 -3.91 11.14
C ASN A 82 -16.98 -4.49 11.52
N ARG A 83 -17.89 -4.63 10.54
CA ARG A 83 -19.22 -5.23 10.73
C ARG A 83 -19.14 -6.64 11.30
N MET A 84 -18.23 -7.46 10.74
CA MET A 84 -18.01 -8.84 11.17
C MET A 84 -17.52 -8.93 12.63
N LEU A 85 -16.61 -8.04 13.04
CA LEU A 85 -16.02 -8.07 14.38
C LEU A 85 -16.89 -7.41 15.46
N THR A 86 -17.62 -6.35 15.11
CA THR A 86 -18.30 -5.49 16.10
C THR A 86 -19.82 -5.58 16.04
N GLY A 87 -20.39 -6.02 14.92
CA GLY A 87 -21.83 -5.98 14.70
C GLY A 87 -22.38 -4.61 14.29
N GLU A 88 -21.53 -3.59 14.18
CA GLU A 88 -21.92 -2.22 13.84
C GLU A 88 -21.58 -1.85 12.39
N ASP A 89 -22.35 -0.94 11.80
CA ASP A 89 -22.07 -0.39 10.48
C ASP A 89 -21.29 0.92 10.62
N PHE A 90 -20.09 1.01 10.02
CA PHE A 90 -19.27 2.21 10.02
C PHE A 90 -18.56 2.38 8.66
N ASP A 91 -18.63 3.59 8.06
CA ASP A 91 -18.26 3.81 6.65
C ASP A 91 -17.15 4.86 6.41
N TYR A 92 -16.33 5.13 7.44
CA TYR A 92 -15.15 6.01 7.34
C TYR A 92 -13.84 5.22 7.40
N HIS A 93 -13.82 4.05 6.77
CA HIS A 93 -12.63 3.24 6.59
C HIS A 93 -11.83 3.63 5.35
N CYS A 94 -10.54 3.28 5.30
CA CYS A 94 -9.68 3.49 4.13
C CYS A 94 -10.29 2.88 2.86
N HIS A 95 -10.88 1.69 2.95
CA HIS A 95 -11.62 1.09 1.85
C HIS A 95 -12.73 2.02 1.35
N SER A 96 -13.67 2.43 2.21
CA SER A 96 -14.78 3.32 1.86
C SER A 96 -14.33 4.67 1.32
N ASN A 97 -13.29 5.25 1.93
CA ASN A 97 -12.68 6.51 1.50
C ASN A 97 -12.14 6.41 0.07
N LEU A 98 -11.40 5.33 -0.23
CA LEU A 98 -10.86 5.08 -1.56
C LEU A 98 -11.98 4.81 -2.57
N THR A 99 -12.97 3.98 -2.22
CA THR A 99 -14.14 3.70 -3.08
C THR A 99 -14.88 4.97 -3.47
N ARG A 100 -15.06 5.92 -2.54
CA ARG A 100 -15.64 7.23 -2.87
C ARG A 100 -14.74 8.06 -3.77
N ALA A 101 -13.43 8.11 -3.47
CA ALA A 101 -12.48 8.93 -4.21
C ALA A 101 -12.28 8.49 -5.66
N VAL A 102 -12.35 7.19 -5.95
CA VAL A 102 -12.12 6.67 -7.31
C VAL A 102 -13.33 6.81 -8.24
N LYS A 103 -14.54 7.06 -7.72
CA LYS A 103 -15.77 7.19 -8.51
C LYS A 103 -15.72 8.32 -9.54
N GLU A 104 -15.08 9.43 -9.21
CA GLU A 104 -14.92 10.57 -10.13
C GLU A 104 -14.09 10.22 -11.38
N TRP A 105 -13.35 9.11 -11.32
CA TRP A 105 -12.53 8.59 -12.41
C TRP A 105 -13.19 7.43 -13.17
N GLY A 106 -14.48 7.18 -12.93
CA GLY A 106 -15.24 6.09 -13.57
C GLY A 106 -14.89 4.70 -13.07
N LEU A 107 -14.26 4.62 -11.89
CA LEU A 107 -13.92 3.36 -11.22
C LEU A 107 -14.91 3.05 -10.10
N ASP A 108 -14.93 1.80 -9.68
CA ASP A 108 -15.80 1.33 -8.59
C ASP A 108 -15.02 0.65 -7.45
N GLU A 109 -15.75 0.10 -6.50
CA GLU A 109 -15.19 -0.59 -5.34
C GLU A 109 -14.26 -1.75 -5.72
N SER A 110 -14.56 -2.47 -6.81
CA SER A 110 -13.77 -3.61 -7.29
C SER A 110 -12.40 -3.20 -7.87
N ASP A 111 -12.24 -1.92 -8.20
CA ASP A 111 -10.96 -1.35 -8.63
C ASP A 111 -10.06 -0.97 -7.45
N VAL A 112 -10.61 -0.87 -6.23
CA VAL A 112 -9.84 -0.62 -5.01
C VAL A 112 -9.04 -1.87 -4.65
N HIS A 113 -7.75 -1.67 -4.41
CA HIS A 113 -6.78 -2.74 -4.22
C HIS A 113 -6.04 -2.58 -2.87
N ASP A 114 -5.27 -3.58 -2.48
CA ASP A 114 -4.44 -3.51 -1.27
C ASP A 114 -3.46 -2.34 -1.34
N VAL A 115 -3.20 -1.72 -0.19
CA VAL A 115 -2.52 -0.43 -0.13
C VAL A 115 -1.03 -0.57 0.19
N LEU A 116 -0.32 0.54 0.02
CA LEU A 116 0.88 0.82 0.80
C LEU A 116 0.43 1.57 2.05
N ASN A 117 0.67 1.02 3.24
CA ASN A 117 0.34 1.70 4.49
C ASN A 117 1.44 2.71 4.82
N VAL A 118 1.33 3.92 4.25
CA VAL A 118 2.32 4.97 4.44
C VAL A 118 2.32 5.42 5.91
N PHE A 119 3.49 5.43 6.55
CA PHE A 119 3.73 5.83 7.96
C PHE A 119 3.17 4.89 9.03
N GLN A 120 2.51 3.79 8.64
CA GLN A 120 2.27 2.67 9.55
C GLN A 120 3.53 1.84 9.65
#